data_AF-A0A933FWF5-F1
#
_entry.id   AF-A0A933FWF5-F1
#
_cell.length_a   1.000
_cell.length_b   1.000
_cell.length_c   1.000
_cell.angle_alpha   90.00
_cell.angle_beta   90.00
_cell.angle_gamma   90.00
#
_symmetry.space_group_name_H-M   'P 1'
#
loop_
_entity.id
_entity.type
_entity.pdbx_description
1 polymer ?
#
loop_
_entity_poly.entity_id
_entity_poly.type
_entity_poly.pdbx_seq_one_letter_code
_entity_poly.pdbx_strand_id
1 'polypeptide(L)' 'MKKKKTAAAKNEEIVASCNYCGATVGEISERTEERVHAVYDCPKCKVNYCDQCSYFSEEGRVQRCLRCESKLEKVT' A
#
# COMPACT_ATOMS: atom_id res chain seq x y z
N MET A 1 -25.41 -8.85 -4.05
CA MET A 1 -25.58 -7.42 -4.41
C MET A 1 -24.26 -6.91 -4.96
N LYS A 2 -24.24 -6.48 -6.23
CA LYS A 2 -23.04 -6.11 -6.99
C LYS A 2 -22.64 -4.66 -6.68
N LYS A 3 -21.64 -4.43 -5.83
CA LYS A 3 -21.09 -3.09 -5.61
C LYS A 3 -19.89 -2.84 -6.53
N LYS A 4 -20.25 -2.28 -7.69
CA LYS A 4 -19.51 -1.35 -8.56
C LYS A 4 -17.99 -1.33 -8.39
N LYS A 5 -17.31 -2.10 -9.25
CA LYS A 5 -15.95 -1.82 -9.70
C LYS A 5 -15.93 -0.43 -10.34
N THR A 6 -15.29 0.53 -9.69
CA THR A 6 -14.90 1.78 -10.36
C THR A 6 -13.41 1.61 -10.66
N ALA A 7 -13.11 0.89 -11.73
CA ALA A 7 -11.78 0.84 -12.29
C ALA A 7 -11.48 2.23 -12.88
N ALA A 8 -10.72 3.04 -12.15
CA ALA A 8 -10.11 4.24 -12.69
C ALA A 8 -8.92 3.80 -13.55
N ALA A 9 -9.18 3.53 -14.83
CA ALA A 9 -8.14 3.29 -15.80
C ALA A 9 -7.51 4.62 -16.26
N LYS A 10 -6.19 4.55 -16.52
CA LYS A 10 -5.35 5.41 -17.39
C LYS A 10 -4.46 6.45 -16.67
N ASN A 11 -3.32 5.99 -16.21
CA ASN A 11 -2.03 6.50 -16.71
C ASN A 11 -1.04 5.33 -16.72
N GLU A 12 -0.26 5.15 -17.79
CA GLU A 12 0.80 4.14 -17.92
C GLU A 12 2.03 4.54 -17.08
N GLU A 13 1.79 4.85 -15.82
CA GLU A 13 2.80 5.00 -14.78
C GLU A 13 2.78 3.68 -14.01
N ILE A 14 3.94 3.13 -13.65
CA ILE A 14 4.00 1.87 -12.90
C ILE A 14 3.42 2.12 -11.51
N VAL A 15 2.11 1.99 -11.35
CA VAL A 15 1.43 2.26 -10.08
C VAL A 15 1.69 1.09 -9.16
N ALA A 16 2.52 1.30 -8.13
CA ALA A 16 2.71 0.30 -7.09
C ALA A 16 1.39 0.04 -6.37
N SER A 17 0.95 -1.22 -6.36
CA SER A 17 -0.24 -1.69 -5.66
C SER A 17 0.13 -2.48 -4.41
N CYS A 18 -0.71 -2.45 -3.38
CA CYS A 18 -0.48 -3.25 -2.20
C CYS A 18 -0.67 -4.75 -2.50
N ASN A 19 0.32 -5.58 -2.19
CA ASN A 19 0.24 -7.03 -2.34
C ASN A 19 -0.81 -7.67 -1.41
N TYR A 20 -1.23 -6.98 -0.34
CA TYR A 20 -2.17 -7.51 0.64
C TYR A 20 -3.62 -7.17 0.30
N CYS A 21 -3.94 -5.88 0.07
CA CYS A 21 -5.31 -5.45 -0.22
C CYS A 21 -5.55 -5.09 -1.70
N GLY A 22 -4.53 -5.14 -2.56
CA GLY A 22 -4.63 -4.80 -3.99
C GLY A 22 -4.74 -3.32 -4.30
N ALA A 23 -5.06 -2.47 -3.33
CA ALA A 23 -5.29 -1.05 -3.53
C ALA A 23 -4.02 -0.27 -3.91
N THR A 24 -4.16 0.68 -4.83
CA THR A 24 -3.13 1.66 -5.19
C THR A 24 -3.33 3.00 -4.47
N VAL A 25 -2.36 3.92 -4.59
CA VAL A 25 -2.51 5.30 -4.08
C VAL A 25 -3.77 5.96 -4.62
N GLY A 26 -4.60 6.50 -3.73
CA GLY A 26 -5.87 7.14 -4.05
C GLY A 26 -7.10 6.21 -4.04
N GLU A 27 -6.90 4.90 -4.05
CA GLU A 27 -7.99 3.92 -3.89
C GLU A 27 -8.35 3.71 -2.42
N ILE A 28 -9.54 3.15 -2.19
CA ILE A 28 -10.00 2.74 -0.86
C ILE A 28 -9.53 1.31 -0.61
N SER A 29 -8.83 1.10 0.51
CA SER A 29 -8.45 -0.23 0.97
C SER A 29 -9.71 -0.99 1.39
N GLU A 30 -10.01 -2.13 0.76
CA GLU A 30 -11.16 -2.98 1.17
C GLU A 30 -11.02 -3.55 2.58
N ARG A 31 -9.82 -3.50 3.17
CA ARG A 31 -9.56 -3.99 4.53
C ARG A 31 -9.92 -2.99 5.62
N THR A 32 -9.59 -1.71 5.40
CA THR A 32 -9.76 -0.65 6.42
C THR A 32 -10.85 0.34 6.04
N GLU A 33 -11.38 0.27 4.82
CA GLU A 33 -12.31 1.24 4.24
C GLU A 33 -11.74 2.67 4.20
N GLU A 34 -10.43 2.81 4.38
CA GLU A 34 -9.70 4.07 4.33
C GLU A 34 -8.98 4.25 2.98
N ARG A 35 -8.81 5.52 2.59
CA ARG A 35 -8.06 5.87 1.39
C ARG A 35 -6.58 5.58 1.58
N VAL A 36 -5.97 4.92 0.61
CA VAL A 36 -4.53 4.71 0.54
C VAL A 36 -3.85 6.02 0.13
N HIS A 37 -2.90 6.47 0.94
CA HIS A 37 -2.15 7.70 0.70
C HIS A 37 -0.76 7.42 0.15
N ALA A 38 -0.18 6.26 0.46
CA ALA A 38 1.15 5.89 0.03
C ALA A 38 1.28 4.38 -0.11
N VAL A 39 2.17 3.97 -1.01
CA VAL A 39 2.63 2.59 -1.15
C VAL A 39 4.14 2.55 -0.91
N TYR A 40 4.58 1.51 -0.21
CA TYR A 40 5.96 1.31 0.19
C TYR A 40 6.45 -0.05 -0.28
N ASP A 41 7.67 -0.11 -0.78
CA ASP A 41 8.37 -1.35 -1.11
C ASP A 41 9.03 -1.94 0.14
N CYS A 42 8.96 -3.26 0.27
CA CYS A 42 9.76 -3.99 1.24
C CYS A 42 11.00 -4.59 0.57
N PRO A 43 12.21 -4.07 0.82
CA PRO A 43 13.41 -4.55 0.14
C PRO A 43 13.77 -5.99 0.47
N LYS A 44 13.32 -6.51 1.62
CA LYS A 44 13.51 -7.92 2.03
C LYS A 44 12.49 -8.87 1.40
N CYS A 45 11.20 -8.48 1.39
CA CYS A 45 10.14 -9.33 0.87
C CYS A 45 9.91 -9.16 -0.64
N LYS A 46 10.49 -8.11 -1.26
CA LYS A 46 10.31 -7.75 -2.67
C LYS A 46 8.83 -7.61 -3.07
N VAL A 47 8.05 -7.03 -2.16
CA VAL A 47 6.62 -6.79 -2.34
C VAL A 47 6.24 -5.43 -1.80
N ASN A 48 5.16 -4.88 -2.33
CA ASN A 48 4.64 -3.57 -1.97
C ASN A 48 3.53 -3.65 -0.92
N TYR A 49 3.51 -2.70 0.01
CA TYR A 49 2.50 -2.54 1.05
C TYR A 49 1.99 -1.10 1.07
N CYS A 50 0.67 -0.89 1.15
CA CYS A 50 0.12 0.45 1.38
C CYS A 50 0.28 0.88 2.84
N ASP A 51 0.12 2.18 3.11
CA ASP A 51 0.14 2.74 4.47
C ASP A 51 -0.85 2.05 5.43
N GLN A 52 -1.95 1.53 4.89
CA GLN A 52 -3.00 0.81 5.62
C GLN A 52 -2.62 -0.65 5.95
N CYS A 53 -1.69 -1.23 5.19
CA CYS A 53 -1.22 -2.61 5.35
C CYS A 53 0.27 -2.65 5.76
N SER A 54 0.76 -1.57 6.33
CA SER A 54 2.04 -1.47 7.04
C SER A 54 1.78 -0.82 8.40
N TYR A 55 2.78 -0.80 9.28
CA TYR A 55 2.66 -0.09 10.55
C TYR A 55 3.72 1.00 10.65
N PHE A 56 3.29 2.17 11.11
CA PHE A 56 4.19 3.27 11.38
C PHE A 56 4.91 3.03 12.70
N SER A 57 6.23 3.08 12.68
CA SER A 57 7.07 3.06 13.86
C SER A 57 7.48 4.49 14.18
N GLU A 58 6.99 5.01 15.31
CA GLU A 58 7.36 6.35 15.80
C GLU A 58 8.86 6.42 16.10
N GLU A 59 9.42 5.30 16.55
CA GLU A 59 10.85 5.11 16.74
C GLU A 59 11.56 5.10 15.37
N GLY A 60 12.10 6.26 15.00
CA GLY A 60 12.74 6.49 13.72
C GLY A 60 11.83 7.03 12.61
N ARG A 61 10.52 7.22 12.88
CA ARG A 61 9.52 7.76 11.93
C ARG A 61 9.51 7.01 10.59
N VAL A 62 9.52 5.68 10.64
CA VAL A 62 9.56 4.82 9.45
C VAL A 62 8.35 3.88 9.37
N GLN A 63 7.91 3.57 8.15
CA GLN A 63 6.97 2.49 7.92
C GLN A 63 7.71 1.15 7.97
N ARG A 64 7.07 0.15 8.58
CA ARG A 64 7.63 -1.20 8.73
C ARG A 64 6.70 -2.26 8.15
N CYS A 65 7.33 -3.30 7.61
CA CYS A 65 6.64 -4.42 7.03
C CYS A 65 5.96 -5.26 8.10
N LEU A 66 4.65 -5.51 7.98
CA LEU A 66 3.93 -6.42 8.90
C LEU A 66 4.42 -7.88 8.82
N ARG A 67 5.12 -8.27 7.76
CA ARG A 67 5.58 -9.65 7.54
C ARG A 67 6.98 -9.93 8.08
N CYS A 68 7.89 -8.97 8.01
CA CYS A 68 9.30 -9.17 8.35
C CYS A 68 9.93 -8.04 9.18
N GLU A 69 9.09 -7.12 9.69
CA GLU A 69 9.44 -5.99 10.58
C GLU A 69 10.52 -5.05 10.03
N SER A 70 10.85 -5.20 8.75
CA SER A 70 11.91 -4.44 8.10
C SER A 70 11.38 -3.09 7.67
N LYS A 71 12.28 -2.10 7.65
CA LYS A 71 11.99 -0.76 7.16
C LYS A 71 11.50 -0.84 5.71
N LEU A 72 10.37 -0.19 5.45
CA LEU A 72 9.80 -0.03 4.13
C LEU A 72 10.30 1.28 3.51
N GLU A 73 10.40 1.29 2.18
CA GLU A 73 10.86 2.43 1.40
C GLU A 73 9.68 2.96 0.59
N LYS A 74 9.42 4.27 0.67
CA LYS A 74 8.28 4.86 -0.03
C LYS A 74 8.52 4.77 -1.53
N VAL A 75 7.56 4.21 -2.26
CA VAL A 75 7.57 4.24 -3.73
C VAL A 75 7.15 5.66 -4.13
N THR A 76 8.01 6.35 -4.88
CA THR A 76 7.84 7.77 -5.26
C THR A 76 7.26 7.87 -6.65
#